data_AF-A0A5C6HPQ0-F1
#
_entry.id   AF-A0A5C6HPQ0-F1
#
_cell.length_a   1.000
_cell.length_b   1.000
_cell.length_c   1.000
_cell.angle_alpha   90.00
_cell.angle_beta   90.00
_cell.angle_gamma   90.00
#
_symmetry.space_group_name_H-M   'P 1'
#
loop_
_entity.id
_entity.type
_entity.pdbx_description
1 polymer ?
#
loop_
_entity_poly.entity_id
_entity_poly.type
_entity_poly.pdbx_seq_one_letter_code
_entity_poly.pdbx_strand_id
1 'polypeptide(L)'
;MKTIYKYLLIILLFPLIGGCNNEDDIIQILVGKTWKLSYIADESSPTKMYDFWGGNDTARKKSMDALGNTSTYTLVFEGTDLNGVVGGSISGYVTTTNISGKWNANKENSQLTTSDIKANSDGDKYIGTAFITGITNAESYKGSDENNLYIHYKVGQRSYFLAFTPQKSTK
;
A
#
# COMPACT_ATOMS: atom_id res chain seq x y z
N MET A 1 63.67 29.79 3.23
CA MET A 1 63.96 28.36 3.45
C MET A 1 62.69 27.68 3.97
N LYS A 2 62.38 26.51 3.41
CA LYS A 2 61.08 25.81 3.46
C LYS A 2 60.65 25.42 4.87
N THR A 3 59.45 25.80 5.29
CA THR A 3 58.80 25.24 6.50
C THR A 3 58.04 23.98 6.10
N ILE A 4 58.59 22.82 6.46
CA ILE A 4 57.96 21.50 6.34
C ILE A 4 57.70 21.02 7.77
N TYR A 5 56.44 20.98 8.21
CA TYR A 5 55.97 20.19 9.34
C TYR A 5 54.54 19.73 9.02
N LYS A 6 54.41 18.50 8.53
CA LYS A 6 54.06 17.27 9.26
C LYS A 6 52.54 17.14 9.48
N TYR A 7 51.94 16.43 8.53
CA TYR A 7 50.74 15.60 8.57
C TYR A 7 49.94 15.63 9.88
N LEU A 8 48.77 16.28 9.84
CA LEU A 8 47.65 15.95 10.73
C LEU A 8 46.57 15.27 9.88
N LEU A 9 46.71 13.95 9.74
CA LEU A 9 45.69 13.10 9.12
C LEU A 9 44.62 12.85 10.18
N ILE A 10 43.59 13.71 10.21
CA ILE A 10 42.39 13.48 11.00
C ILE A 10 41.67 12.29 10.36
N ILE A 11 41.87 11.12 10.93
CA ILE A 11 41.01 9.96 10.70
C ILE A 11 39.67 10.32 11.33
N LEU A 12 38.73 10.75 10.49
CA LEU A 12 37.32 10.70 10.80
C LEU A 12 36.96 9.23 11.05
N LEU A 13 36.99 8.82 12.32
CA LEU A 13 36.09 7.78 12.79
C LEU A 13 34.68 8.35 12.67
N PHE A 14 34.15 8.32 11.45
CA PHE A 14 32.72 8.12 11.32
C PHE A 14 32.43 6.89 12.16
N PRO A 15 31.56 6.96 13.18
CA PRO A 15 30.86 5.75 13.53
C PRO A 15 30.24 5.30 12.21
N LEU A 16 30.72 4.17 11.69
CA LEU A 16 29.89 3.31 10.89
C LEU A 16 28.75 2.95 11.84
N ILE A 17 27.78 3.86 11.94
CA ILE A 17 26.43 3.51 12.34
C ILE A 17 26.06 2.53 11.24
N GLY A 18 26.32 1.25 11.49
CA GLY A 18 25.58 0.19 10.85
C GLY A 18 24.14 0.53 11.14
N GLY A 19 23.53 1.26 10.20
CA GLY A 19 22.09 1.40 10.15
C GLY A 19 21.58 -0.02 10.26
N CYS A 20 20.83 -0.26 11.32
CA CYS A 20 20.18 -1.52 11.62
C CYS A 20 19.55 -2.10 10.36
N ASN A 21 19.44 -3.43 10.33
CA ASN A 21 18.68 -4.19 9.36
C ASN A 21 17.34 -3.53 9.03
N ASN A 22 17.23 -2.89 7.85
CA ASN A 22 15.96 -2.45 7.25
C ASN A 22 15.38 -3.53 6.31
N GLU A 23 15.76 -4.80 6.49
CA GLU A 23 15.16 -5.94 5.76
C GLU A 23 13.78 -6.32 6.31
N ASP A 24 13.47 -5.99 7.56
CA ASP A 24 12.22 -6.40 8.23
C ASP A 24 11.04 -5.41 8.07
N ASP A 25 11.29 -4.17 7.63
CA ASP A 25 10.29 -3.08 7.71
C ASP A 25 9.04 -3.34 6.86
N ILE A 26 9.19 -3.86 5.64
CA ILE A 26 8.07 -3.99 4.70
C ILE A 26 7.19 -5.22 4.98
N ILE A 27 7.78 -6.34 5.41
CA ILE A 27 7.02 -7.51 5.87
C ILE A 27 6.22 -7.13 7.10
N GLN A 28 6.81 -6.38 8.03
CA GLN A 28 6.12 -5.89 9.23
C GLN A 28 4.98 -4.92 8.91
N ILE A 29 5.12 -4.10 7.87
CA ILE A 29 4.05 -3.26 7.35
C ILE A 29 2.95 -4.17 6.77
N LEU A 30 3.22 -4.88 5.68
CA LEU A 30 2.19 -5.46 4.83
C LEU A 30 1.59 -6.76 5.36
N VAL A 31 2.41 -7.66 5.92
CA VAL A 31 2.06 -9.06 6.16
C VAL A 31 1.55 -9.27 7.60
N GLY A 32 0.83 -10.37 7.81
CA GLY A 32 0.40 -10.82 9.14
C GLY A 32 -0.83 -10.11 9.71
N LYS A 33 -1.53 -9.33 8.89
CA LYS A 33 -2.75 -8.60 9.27
C LYS A 33 -3.74 -8.51 8.11
N THR A 34 -5.00 -8.29 8.45
CA THR A 34 -6.03 -7.93 7.48
C THR A 34 -6.11 -6.43 7.37
N TRP A 35 -5.86 -5.90 6.18
CA TRP A 35 -6.04 -4.50 5.84
C TRP A 35 -7.48 -4.24 5.44
N LYS A 36 -8.08 -3.18 6.00
CA LYS A 36 -9.43 -2.74 5.68
C LYS A 36 -9.38 -1.38 4.99
N LEU A 37 -10.00 -1.28 3.81
CA LEU A 37 -10.09 -0.02 3.09
C LEU A 37 -10.82 1.02 3.94
N SER A 38 -10.22 2.21 4.02
CA SER A 38 -10.77 3.38 4.70
C SER A 38 -11.35 4.36 3.70
N TYR A 39 -10.62 4.69 2.62
CA TYR A 39 -11.11 5.51 1.51
C TYR A 39 -10.21 5.38 0.28
N ILE A 40 -10.68 5.91 -0.86
CA ILE A 40 -9.90 6.06 -2.09
C ILE A 40 -9.87 7.55 -2.43
N ALA A 41 -8.69 8.12 -2.64
CA ALA A 41 -8.54 9.54 -2.93
C ALA A 41 -7.79 9.78 -4.23
N ASP A 42 -8.13 10.89 -4.90
CA ASP A 42 -7.31 11.50 -5.93
C ASP A 42 -6.14 12.21 -5.23
N GLU A 43 -4.91 12.05 -5.71
CA GLU A 43 -3.73 12.63 -5.06
C GLU A 43 -3.77 14.17 -5.03
N SER A 44 -4.54 14.81 -5.92
CA SER A 44 -4.77 16.26 -5.87
C SER A 44 -5.70 16.70 -4.73
N SER A 45 -6.44 15.76 -4.11
CA SER A 45 -7.31 15.99 -2.96
C SER A 45 -7.21 14.84 -1.95
N PRO A 46 -6.05 14.67 -1.28
CA PRO A 46 -5.70 13.44 -0.58
C PRO A 46 -6.48 13.19 0.71
N THR A 47 -7.25 14.16 1.21
CA THR A 47 -7.94 14.04 2.51
C THR A 47 -9.40 13.61 2.39
N LYS A 48 -9.88 13.30 1.18
CA LYS A 48 -11.31 13.04 0.92
C LYS A 48 -11.51 11.86 -0.01
N MET A 49 -12.60 11.12 0.22
CA MET A 49 -13.09 10.12 -0.72
C MET A 49 -13.37 10.78 -2.07
N TYR A 50 -12.80 10.22 -3.14
CA TYR A 50 -13.10 10.64 -4.50
C TYR A 50 -14.57 10.36 -4.85
N ASP A 51 -15.21 11.28 -5.57
CA ASP A 51 -16.60 11.09 -6.00
C ASP A 51 -16.66 10.19 -7.25
N PHE A 52 -16.94 8.91 -7.02
CA PHE A 52 -17.17 7.93 -8.09
C PHE A 52 -18.61 7.95 -8.62
N TRP A 53 -19.54 8.58 -7.90
CA TRP A 53 -20.98 8.41 -8.14
C TRP A 53 -21.58 9.49 -9.02
N GLY A 54 -20.88 10.61 -9.22
CA GLY A 54 -21.32 11.69 -10.10
C GLY A 54 -22.69 12.24 -9.71
N GLY A 55 -22.93 12.40 -8.40
CA GLY A 55 -24.20 12.86 -7.84
C GLY A 55 -25.27 11.78 -7.60
N ASN A 56 -24.99 10.50 -7.84
CA ASN A 56 -25.92 9.42 -7.49
C ASN A 56 -25.86 9.10 -5.98
N ASP A 57 -26.63 9.84 -5.18
CA ASP A 57 -26.63 9.70 -3.72
C ASP A 57 -27.11 8.33 -3.22
N THR A 58 -28.01 7.66 -3.94
CA THR A 58 -28.48 6.32 -3.55
C THR A 58 -27.36 5.30 -3.69
N ALA A 59 -26.61 5.34 -4.79
CA ALA A 59 -25.46 4.47 -4.98
C ALA A 59 -24.35 4.81 -3.98
N ARG A 60 -24.09 6.10 -3.76
CA ARG A 60 -23.13 6.58 -2.76
C ARG A 60 -23.44 6.02 -1.38
N LYS A 61 -24.68 6.13 -0.93
CA LYS A 61 -25.09 5.57 0.37
C LYS A 61 -24.82 4.08 0.45
N LYS A 62 -25.20 3.30 -0.57
CA LYS A 62 -24.95 1.84 -0.61
C LYS A 62 -23.46 1.52 -0.54
N SER A 63 -22.63 2.23 -1.31
CA SER A 63 -21.18 2.03 -1.30
C SER A 63 -20.55 2.37 0.06
N MET A 64 -20.99 3.47 0.69
CA MET A 64 -20.49 3.87 2.01
C MET A 64 -20.97 2.93 3.12
N ASP A 65 -22.22 2.45 3.05
CA ASP A 65 -22.74 1.43 3.98
C ASP A 65 -21.94 0.12 3.83
N ALA A 66 -21.63 -0.30 2.60
CA ALA A 66 -20.76 -1.44 2.34
C ALA A 66 -19.34 -1.20 2.86
N LEU A 67 -18.77 0.00 2.65
CA LEU A 67 -17.43 0.37 3.14
C LEU A 67 -17.34 0.32 4.67
N GLY A 68 -18.41 0.73 5.38
CA GLY A 68 -18.49 0.67 6.84
C GLY A 68 -18.58 -0.74 7.42
N ASN A 69 -18.95 -1.74 6.62
CA ASN A 69 -18.97 -3.14 7.06
C ASN A 69 -17.53 -3.67 7.19
N THR A 70 -17.15 -4.19 8.36
CA THR A 70 -15.77 -4.65 8.63
C THR A 70 -15.34 -5.85 7.78
N SER A 71 -16.29 -6.59 7.19
CA SER A 71 -16.01 -7.80 6.40
C SER A 71 -15.81 -7.54 4.90
N THR A 72 -15.99 -6.31 4.42
CA THR A 72 -15.85 -5.92 3.01
C THR A 72 -14.54 -5.17 2.76
N TYR A 73 -14.13 -5.02 1.51
CA TYR A 73 -12.95 -4.25 1.10
C TYR A 73 -11.70 -4.56 1.92
N THR A 74 -11.45 -5.85 2.12
CA THR A 74 -10.33 -6.35 2.91
C THR A 74 -9.23 -6.89 2.01
N LEU A 75 -7.99 -6.81 2.49
CA LEU A 75 -6.82 -7.43 1.86
C LEU A 75 -5.95 -8.11 2.91
N VAL A 76 -5.35 -9.23 2.53
CA VAL A 76 -4.32 -9.93 3.27
C VAL A 76 -3.14 -10.11 2.32
N PHE A 77 -1.98 -9.65 2.76
CA PHE A 77 -0.71 -9.91 2.11
C PHE A 77 -0.02 -11.04 2.86
N GLU A 78 0.37 -12.07 2.11
CA GLU A 78 1.26 -13.13 2.57
C GLU A 78 2.53 -13.07 1.73
N GLY A 79 3.68 -13.37 2.33
CA GLY A 79 4.94 -13.31 1.61
C GLY A 79 6.16 -13.37 2.52
N THR A 80 7.33 -13.34 1.89
CA THR A 80 8.63 -13.32 2.55
C THR A 80 9.63 -12.52 1.71
N ASP A 81 10.79 -12.24 2.26
CA ASP A 81 11.91 -11.63 1.54
C ASP A 81 12.71 -12.73 0.82
N LEU A 82 12.92 -12.55 -0.48
CA LEU A 82 13.84 -13.36 -1.26
C LEU A 82 14.82 -12.44 -2.00
N ASN A 83 16.02 -12.25 -1.42
CA ASN A 83 17.11 -11.47 -1.99
C ASN A 83 16.77 -9.99 -2.26
N GLY A 84 16.05 -9.32 -1.36
CA GLY A 84 15.79 -7.88 -1.41
C GLY A 84 14.54 -7.48 -2.21
N VAL A 85 13.84 -8.46 -2.80
CA VAL A 85 12.49 -8.30 -3.34
C VAL A 85 11.54 -9.09 -2.45
N VAL A 86 10.62 -8.36 -1.82
CA VAL A 86 9.65 -8.96 -0.89
C VAL A 86 8.36 -9.22 -1.64
N GLY A 87 7.78 -10.41 -1.51
CA GLY A 87 6.55 -10.70 -2.22
C GLY A 87 5.87 -12.01 -1.83
N GLY A 88 4.71 -12.24 -2.44
CA GLY A 88 3.92 -13.45 -2.21
C GLY A 88 2.50 -13.34 -2.75
N SER A 89 1.54 -13.89 -2.02
CA SER A 89 0.11 -13.85 -2.35
C SER A 89 -0.55 -12.60 -1.79
N ILE A 90 -1.45 -12.02 -2.58
CA ILE A 90 -2.45 -11.08 -2.09
C ILE A 90 -3.82 -11.74 -2.24
N SER A 91 -4.66 -11.62 -1.22
CA SER A 91 -6.04 -12.11 -1.25
C SER A 91 -6.96 -11.16 -0.49
N GLY A 92 -8.26 -11.26 -0.70
CA GLY A 92 -9.21 -10.39 0.01
C GLY A 92 -10.64 -10.56 -0.47
N TYR A 93 -11.52 -9.78 0.13
CA TYR A 93 -12.94 -9.73 -0.20
C TYR A 93 -13.38 -8.30 -0.47
N VAL A 94 -14.12 -8.08 -1.57
CA VAL A 94 -14.62 -6.76 -1.97
C VAL A 94 -16.00 -6.53 -1.34
N THR A 95 -17.12 -6.81 -2.01
CA THR A 95 -18.44 -6.85 -1.35
C THR A 95 -19.23 -8.10 -1.69
N THR A 96 -19.07 -8.62 -2.90
CA THR A 96 -19.71 -9.86 -3.39
C THR A 96 -18.73 -10.75 -4.15
N THR A 97 -17.47 -10.34 -4.31
CA THR A 97 -16.42 -11.12 -4.96
C THR A 97 -15.16 -11.17 -4.12
N ASN A 98 -14.41 -12.26 -4.27
CA ASN A 98 -13.03 -12.34 -3.82
C ASN A 98 -12.11 -11.64 -4.83
N ILE A 99 -10.98 -11.16 -4.33
CA ILE A 99 -9.81 -10.75 -5.11
C ILE A 99 -8.63 -11.62 -4.68
N SER A 100 -7.79 -12.03 -5.64
CA SER A 100 -6.56 -12.77 -5.35
C SER A 100 -5.51 -12.51 -6.41
N GLY A 101 -4.24 -12.72 -6.10
CA GLY A 101 -3.15 -12.67 -7.06
C GLY A 101 -1.80 -12.71 -6.38
N LYS A 102 -0.82 -12.07 -7.00
CA LYS A 102 0.54 -11.94 -6.51
C LYS A 102 0.89 -10.49 -6.28
N TRP A 103 1.84 -10.26 -5.38
CA TRP A 103 2.44 -8.97 -5.16
C TRP A 103 3.95 -9.11 -4.99
N ASN A 104 4.66 -8.06 -5.33
CA ASN A 104 6.05 -7.85 -4.97
C ASN A 104 6.27 -6.38 -4.61
N ALA A 105 7.28 -6.11 -3.81
CA ALA A 105 7.66 -4.77 -3.45
C ALA A 105 9.17 -4.64 -3.33
N ASN A 106 9.64 -3.42 -3.59
CA ASN A 106 11.04 -3.05 -3.50
C ASN A 106 11.18 -1.93 -2.45
N LYS A 107 11.97 -2.23 -1.41
CA LYS A 107 12.18 -1.32 -0.28
C LYS A 107 12.94 -0.05 -0.64
N GLU A 108 13.83 -0.12 -1.63
CA GLU A 108 14.73 0.99 -1.99
C GLU A 108 13.98 2.18 -2.59
N ASN A 109 12.87 1.92 -3.30
CA ASN A 109 12.09 2.93 -4.01
C ASN A 109 10.60 2.93 -3.64
N SER A 110 10.22 2.16 -2.62
CA SER A 110 8.82 1.98 -2.18
C SER A 110 7.88 1.47 -3.27
N GLN A 111 8.39 0.79 -4.30
CA GLN A 111 7.55 0.18 -5.33
C GLN A 111 6.76 -0.97 -4.73
N LEU A 112 5.48 -1.07 -5.11
CA LEU A 112 4.61 -2.20 -4.86
C LEU A 112 3.90 -2.49 -6.17
N THR A 113 4.09 -3.68 -6.72
CA THR A 113 3.38 -4.10 -7.92
C THR A 113 2.58 -5.36 -7.64
N THR A 114 1.50 -5.52 -8.37
CA THR A 114 0.68 -6.73 -8.34
C THR A 114 0.69 -7.39 -9.71
N SER A 115 0.47 -8.70 -9.71
CA SER A 115 0.34 -9.49 -10.93
C SER A 115 -0.67 -10.61 -10.73
N ASP A 116 -1.16 -11.15 -11.85
CA ASP A 116 -2.14 -12.24 -11.85
C ASP A 116 -3.38 -11.96 -10.99
N ILE A 117 -3.80 -10.69 -10.94
CA ILE A 117 -4.98 -10.27 -10.19
C ILE A 117 -6.24 -10.87 -10.82
N LYS A 118 -6.96 -11.64 -10.01
CA LYS A 118 -8.22 -12.31 -10.32
C LYS A 118 -9.30 -11.77 -9.42
N ALA A 119 -10.26 -11.08 -10.02
CA ALA A 119 -11.50 -10.68 -9.38
C ALA A 119 -12.61 -10.69 -10.45
N ASN A 120 -13.82 -11.11 -10.06
CA ASN A 120 -14.99 -10.90 -10.90
C ASN A 120 -15.49 -9.46 -10.73
N SER A 121 -16.51 -9.08 -11.51
CA SER A 121 -17.24 -7.85 -11.24
C SER A 121 -17.84 -7.88 -9.83
N ASP A 122 -17.67 -6.81 -9.08
CA ASP A 122 -18.27 -6.66 -7.75
C ASP A 122 -19.69 -6.08 -7.84
N GLY A 123 -20.52 -6.35 -6.83
CA GLY A 123 -21.86 -5.80 -6.70
C GLY A 123 -21.86 -4.27 -6.52
N ASP A 124 -20.81 -3.72 -5.91
CA ASP A 124 -20.56 -2.28 -5.89
C ASP A 124 -19.79 -1.85 -7.15
N LYS A 125 -20.53 -1.35 -8.13
CA LYS A 125 -19.98 -0.86 -9.40
C LYS A 125 -19.16 0.43 -9.27
N TYR A 126 -19.08 1.03 -8.08
CA TYR A 126 -18.35 2.26 -7.80
C TYR A 126 -17.07 1.95 -7.01
N ILE A 127 -17.13 1.90 -5.67
CA ILE A 127 -15.94 1.64 -4.85
C ILE A 127 -15.39 0.24 -5.15
N GLY A 128 -16.24 -0.78 -5.34
CA GLY A 128 -15.79 -2.13 -5.70
C GLY A 128 -14.96 -2.18 -6.97
N THR A 129 -15.38 -1.47 -8.02
CA THR A 129 -14.62 -1.38 -9.27
C THR A 129 -13.33 -0.56 -9.09
N ALA A 130 -13.38 0.57 -8.37
CA ALA A 130 -12.21 1.39 -8.09
C ALA A 130 -11.16 0.65 -7.24
N PHE A 131 -11.60 -0.13 -6.26
CA PHE A 131 -10.77 -0.97 -5.42
C PHE A 131 -10.03 -2.03 -6.23
N ILE A 132 -10.76 -2.82 -7.05
CA ILE A 132 -10.15 -3.83 -7.91
C ILE A 132 -9.16 -3.19 -8.88
N THR A 133 -9.53 -2.05 -9.47
CA THR A 133 -8.64 -1.29 -10.38
C THR A 133 -7.38 -0.83 -9.68
N GLY A 134 -7.51 -0.26 -8.48
CA GLY A 134 -6.36 0.24 -7.72
C GLY A 134 -5.40 -0.85 -7.29
N ILE A 135 -5.92 -2.03 -6.90
CA ILE A 135 -5.08 -3.19 -6.61
C ILE A 135 -4.44 -3.76 -7.87
N THR A 136 -5.15 -3.77 -9.00
CA THR A 136 -4.61 -4.25 -10.29
C THR A 136 -3.49 -3.35 -10.82
N ASN A 137 -3.57 -2.05 -10.56
CA ASN A 137 -2.65 -1.04 -11.08
C ASN A 137 -1.68 -0.51 -10.02
N ALA A 138 -1.43 -1.25 -8.94
CA ALA A 138 -0.56 -0.79 -7.86
C ALA A 138 0.85 -0.46 -8.38
N GLU A 139 1.37 0.71 -8.00
CA GLU A 139 2.71 1.19 -8.38
C GLU A 139 3.62 1.39 -7.16
N SER A 140 3.08 1.82 -6.01
CA SER A 140 3.88 2.09 -4.81
C SER A 140 3.09 1.98 -3.52
N TYR A 141 3.81 1.81 -2.42
CA TYR A 141 3.27 1.82 -1.06
C TYR A 141 3.71 3.04 -0.23
N LYS A 142 4.10 4.14 -0.90
CA LYS A 142 4.75 5.29 -0.28
C LYS A 142 3.92 5.88 0.87
N GLY A 143 4.59 6.23 1.97
CA GLY A 143 3.93 6.82 3.15
C GLY A 143 3.21 5.81 4.04
N SER A 144 3.32 4.50 3.75
CA SER A 144 2.78 3.44 4.60
C SER A 144 3.64 3.20 5.83
N ASP A 145 2.98 2.76 6.90
CA ASP A 145 3.55 2.31 8.16
C ASP A 145 2.73 1.11 8.70
N GLU A 146 3.01 0.64 9.91
CA GLU A 146 2.33 -0.53 10.48
C GLU A 146 0.81 -0.35 10.71
N ASN A 147 0.35 0.90 10.78
CA ASN A 147 -1.02 1.31 11.09
C ASN A 147 -1.77 1.86 9.88
N ASN A 148 -1.06 2.30 8.84
CA ASN A 148 -1.66 2.88 7.64
C ASN A 148 -0.96 2.32 6.41
N LEU A 149 -1.73 1.79 5.48
CA LEU A 149 -1.23 1.36 4.17
C LEU A 149 -1.85 2.23 3.08
N TYR A 150 -0.99 2.80 2.25
CA TYR A 150 -1.38 3.58 1.08
C TYR A 150 -0.90 2.86 -0.16
N ILE A 151 -1.82 2.40 -1.01
CA ILE A 151 -1.47 1.79 -2.30
C ILE A 151 -1.76 2.82 -3.39
N HIS A 152 -0.70 3.35 -3.99
CA HIS A 152 -0.78 4.34 -5.05
C HIS A 152 -0.89 3.66 -6.40
N TYR A 153 -1.73 4.21 -7.27
CA TYR A 153 -1.97 3.69 -8.61
C TYR A 153 -2.39 4.81 -9.57
N LYS A 154 -2.33 4.52 -10.87
CA LYS A 154 -2.75 5.46 -11.91
C LYS A 154 -3.87 4.90 -12.77
N VAL A 155 -4.70 5.82 -13.27
CA VAL A 155 -5.68 5.58 -14.32
C VAL A 155 -5.55 6.71 -15.34
N GLY A 156 -4.93 6.41 -16.47
CA GLY A 156 -4.56 7.43 -17.46
C GLY A 156 -3.61 8.45 -16.86
N GLN A 157 -4.03 9.73 -16.83
CA GLN A 157 -3.22 10.84 -16.31
C GLN A 157 -3.50 11.15 -14.82
N ARG A 158 -4.43 10.45 -14.18
CA ARG A 158 -4.78 10.68 -12.78
C ARG A 158 -4.07 9.70 -11.87
N SER A 159 -3.56 10.21 -10.76
CA SER A 159 -3.01 9.43 -9.66
C SER A 159 -4.01 9.35 -8.52
N TYR A 160 -4.13 8.16 -7.96
CA TYR A 160 -5.00 7.87 -6.84
C TYR A 160 -4.22 7.07 -5.79
N PHE A 161 -4.76 7.00 -4.58
CA PHE A 161 -4.36 5.98 -3.64
C PHE A 161 -5.54 5.36 -2.92
N LEU A 162 -5.38 4.10 -2.57
CA LEU A 162 -6.22 3.35 -1.64
C LEU A 162 -5.62 3.49 -0.24
N ALA A 163 -6.37 4.03 0.71
CA ALA A 163 -5.95 4.11 2.11
C ALA A 163 -6.57 2.99 2.94
N PHE A 164 -5.74 2.29 3.71
CA PHE A 164 -6.13 1.16 4.54
C PHE A 164 -5.66 1.35 5.97
N THR A 165 -6.40 0.73 6.89
CA THR A 165 -6.00 0.55 8.27
C THR A 165 -6.06 -0.94 8.63
N PRO A 166 -5.25 -1.42 9.58
CA PRO A 166 -5.35 -2.80 10.01
C PRO A 166 -6.69 -3.01 10.72
N GLN A 167 -7.41 -4.05 10.33
CA GLN A 167 -8.59 -4.49 11.04
C GLN A 167 -8.16 -4.88 12.46
N LYS A 168 -8.79 -4.26 13.46
CA LYS A 168 -8.54 -4.63 14.85
C LYS A 168 -8.92 -6.08 15.04
N SER A 169 -7.96 -6.91 15.47
CA SER A 169 -8.26 -8.26 15.91
C SER A 169 -9.21 -8.15 17.08
N THR A 170 -10.45 -8.62 16.93
CA THR A 170 -11.33 -8.90 18.06
C THR A 170 -10.73 -10.11 18.77
N LYS A 171 -9.84 -9.84 19.74
CA LYS A 171 -9.46 -10.82 20.75
C LYS A 171 -10.66 -11.08 21.67
#